data_AF-A0A962UG67-F1
#
_entry.id   AF-A0A962UG67-F1
#
_cell.length_a   1.000
_cell.length_b   1.000
_cell.length_c   1.000
_cell.angle_alpha   90.00
_cell.angle_beta   90.00
_cell.angle_gamma   90.00
#
_symmetry.space_group_name_H-M   'P 1'
#
loop_
_entity.id
_entity.type
_entity.pdbx_description
1 polymer ?
#
loop_
_entity_poly.entity_id
_entity_poly.type
_entity_poly.pdbx_seq_one_letter_code
_entity_poly.pdbx_strand_id
1 'polypeptide(L)'
;MNDLRSDSLPTRTIAKPAVVELWVRSLLFSLGMLLSTVACGLAIILGFALPFNRRYRLSQSWSRFNIWWLRVTCRIDYRVSGTEHIPDRPVIVMAKHQSTWETLFLQQYLQPTAWVVKRELLWLPFFGWALKLLRPIAIDRRAGSSAVKQVIRQGIEHLRRGQWVLVFPEGTRTAPGVRKRYGMGGAVLAARSRCPILPVAHNAGEFWPRRGFLKRPGTVQVVFGPLIASEGRSPQELNWMTETWIETTMTRIGRAARAARPADE
;
A
#
# COMPACT_ATOMS: atom_id res chain seq x y z
N MET A 1 65.66 6.12 -16.11
CA MET A 1 65.31 4.69 -15.95
C MET A 1 64.11 4.66 -15.01
N ASN A 2 62.94 4.38 -15.59
CA ASN A 2 61.61 4.58 -15.02
C ASN A 2 61.21 3.47 -14.03
N ASP A 3 60.15 3.79 -13.28
CA ASP A 3 59.19 2.90 -12.61
C ASP A 3 59.59 2.18 -11.31
N LEU A 4 59.26 2.85 -10.19
CA LEU A 4 58.80 2.16 -8.99
C LEU A 4 57.30 2.43 -8.83
N ARG A 5 56.50 1.42 -9.15
CA ARG A 5 55.06 1.34 -8.87
C ARG A 5 54.86 1.37 -7.35
N SER A 6 54.18 2.40 -6.85
CA SER A 6 53.53 2.35 -5.54
C SER A 6 52.08 1.92 -5.74
N ASP A 7 51.81 0.64 -5.50
CA ASP A 7 50.45 0.12 -5.37
C ASP A 7 49.79 0.76 -4.14
N SER A 8 48.88 1.70 -4.38
CA SER A 8 47.99 2.20 -3.34
C SER A 8 46.89 1.18 -3.10
N LEU A 9 46.88 0.59 -1.91
CA LEU A 9 45.81 -0.28 -1.44
C LEU A 9 44.48 0.49 -1.44
N PRO A 10 43.34 -0.12 -1.85
CA PRO A 10 42.07 0.55 -1.86
C PRO A 10 41.63 0.87 -0.42
N THR A 11 41.53 2.16 -0.12
CA THR A 11 40.98 2.69 1.12
C THR A 11 39.58 2.11 1.31
N ARG A 12 39.40 1.23 2.29
CA ARG A 12 38.06 0.75 2.70
C ARG A 12 37.23 1.97 3.07
N THR A 13 36.28 2.33 2.23
CA THR A 13 35.29 3.37 2.51
C THR A 13 34.44 2.90 3.70
N ILE A 14 34.81 3.31 4.90
CA ILE A 14 33.99 3.11 6.10
C ILE A 14 32.67 3.82 5.83
N ALA A 15 31.58 3.08 5.74
CA ALA A 15 30.26 3.65 5.50
C ALA A 15 29.97 4.74 6.54
N LYS A 16 29.54 5.92 6.09
CA LYS A 16 29.19 7.05 6.98
C LYS A 16 28.25 6.55 8.10
N PRO A 17 28.45 6.92 9.37
CA PRO A 17 27.70 6.38 10.51
C PRO A 17 26.17 6.47 10.37
N ALA A 18 25.66 7.50 9.67
CA ALA A 18 24.25 7.65 9.34
C ALA A 18 23.69 6.54 8.41
N VAL A 19 24.52 6.02 7.49
CA VAL A 19 24.12 4.94 6.58
C VAL A 19 24.05 3.61 7.34
N VAL A 20 25.03 3.33 8.21
CA VAL A 20 25.03 2.12 9.04
C VAL A 20 23.83 2.09 9.96
N GLU A 21 23.51 3.21 10.62
CA GLU A 21 22.30 3.34 11.43
C GLU A 21 21.03 2.99 10.62
N LEU A 22 20.91 3.53 9.41
CA LEU A 22 19.75 3.28 8.54
C LEU A 22 19.57 1.79 8.21
N TRP A 23 20.67 1.08 7.95
CA TRP A 23 20.66 -0.36 7.71
C TRP A 23 20.21 -1.14 8.94
N VAL A 24 20.79 -0.85 10.11
CA VAL A 24 20.43 -1.51 11.38
C VAL A 24 18.95 -1.32 11.69
N ARG A 25 18.46 -0.08 11.58
CA ARG A 25 17.05 0.25 11.84
C ARG A 25 16.10 -0.43 10.85
N SER A 26 16.49 -0.46 9.57
CA SER A 26 15.74 -1.16 8.53
C SER A 26 15.73 -2.67 8.73
N LEU A 27 16.80 -3.24 9.26
CA LEU A 27 16.92 -4.66 9.61
C LEU A 27 16.05 -5.02 10.81
N LEU A 28 16.16 -4.28 11.92
CA LEU A 28 15.33 -4.45 13.11
C LEU A 28 13.84 -4.39 12.77
N PHE A 29 13.44 -3.41 11.94
CA PHE A 29 12.09 -3.35 11.42
C PHE A 29 11.70 -4.62 10.66
N SER A 30 12.54 -5.02 9.70
CA SER A 30 12.21 -6.14 8.80
C SER A 30 12.10 -7.47 9.55
N LEU A 31 12.96 -7.70 10.54
CA LEU A 31 12.88 -8.86 11.43
C LEU A 31 11.59 -8.84 12.27
N GLY A 32 11.27 -7.71 12.91
CA GLY A 32 10.03 -7.59 13.68
C GLY A 32 8.77 -7.73 12.81
N MET A 33 8.78 -7.19 11.59
CA MET A 33 7.69 -7.39 10.63
C MET A 33 7.56 -8.85 10.21
N LEU A 34 8.67 -9.56 9.96
CA LEU A 34 8.66 -10.98 9.61
C LEU A 34 8.08 -11.82 10.75
N LEU A 35 8.60 -11.66 11.97
CA LEU A 35 8.14 -12.41 13.15
C LEU A 35 6.66 -12.15 13.45
N SER A 36 6.25 -10.88 13.45
CA SER A 36 4.84 -10.52 13.67
C SER A 36 3.91 -11.03 12.56
N THR A 37 4.39 -11.10 11.31
CA THR A 37 3.63 -11.69 10.19
C THR A 37 3.40 -13.18 10.40
N VAL A 38 4.43 -13.92 10.80
CA VAL A 38 4.29 -15.36 11.09
C VAL A 38 3.33 -15.56 12.27
N ALA A 39 3.51 -14.83 13.37
CA ALA A 39 2.66 -14.92 14.54
C ALA A 39 1.18 -14.58 14.24
N CYS A 40 0.92 -13.46 13.56
CA CYS A 40 -0.44 -13.10 13.16
C CYS A 40 -1.03 -14.07 12.14
N GLY A 41 -0.21 -14.53 11.19
CA GLY A 41 -0.62 -15.51 10.19
C GLY A 41 -1.09 -16.81 10.86
N LEU A 42 -0.29 -17.34 11.79
CA LEU A 42 -0.65 -18.51 12.60
C LEU A 42 -1.92 -18.25 13.42
N ALA A 43 -2.05 -17.10 14.08
CA ALA A 43 -3.25 -16.77 14.85
C ALA A 43 -4.53 -16.77 14.00
N ILE A 44 -4.47 -16.24 12.77
CA ILE A 44 -5.62 -16.25 11.84
C ILE A 44 -5.91 -17.68 11.33
N ILE A 45 -4.87 -18.47 11.04
CA ILE A 45 -5.00 -19.85 10.55
C ILE A 45 -5.59 -20.76 11.64
N LEU A 46 -5.04 -20.72 12.85
CA LEU A 46 -5.57 -21.48 13.99
C LEU A 46 -6.97 -20.99 14.37
N GLY A 47 -7.23 -19.70 14.23
CA GLY A 47 -8.53 -19.07 14.41
C GLY A 47 -9.47 -19.17 13.19
N PHE A 48 -9.31 -20.12 12.26
CA PHE A 48 -10.10 -20.17 11.02
C PHE A 48 -11.61 -20.23 11.25
N ALA A 49 -12.04 -20.88 12.35
CA ALA A 49 -13.44 -21.00 12.74
C ALA A 49 -14.04 -19.70 13.33
N LEU A 50 -13.20 -18.71 13.67
CA LEU A 50 -13.68 -17.44 14.18
C LEU A 50 -14.49 -16.67 13.12
N PRO A 51 -15.49 -15.85 13.55
CA PRO A 51 -16.20 -14.95 12.66
C PRO A 51 -15.24 -14.09 11.83
N PHE A 52 -15.61 -13.83 10.58
CA PHE A 52 -14.78 -13.07 9.63
C PHE A 52 -14.26 -11.75 10.22
N ASN A 53 -15.12 -10.99 10.90
CA ASN A 53 -14.74 -9.72 11.53
C ASN A 53 -13.68 -9.89 12.62
N ARG A 54 -13.69 -11.01 13.38
CA ARG A 54 -12.66 -11.26 14.41
C ARG A 54 -11.31 -11.54 13.76
N ARG A 55 -11.26 -12.38 12.71
CA ARG A 55 -10.05 -12.62 11.92
C ARG A 55 -9.53 -11.34 11.26
N TYR A 56 -10.42 -10.52 10.72
CA TYR A 56 -10.04 -9.24 10.13
C TYR A 56 -9.46 -8.27 11.16
N ARG A 57 -10.04 -8.21 12.37
CA ARG A 57 -9.49 -7.41 13.48
C ARG A 57 -8.09 -7.84 13.90
N LEU A 58 -7.76 -9.14 13.84
CA LEU A 58 -6.38 -9.62 14.05
C LEU A 58 -5.43 -9.02 12.99
N SER A 59 -5.80 -9.07 11.70
CA SER A 59 -5.03 -8.45 10.61
C SER A 59 -4.87 -6.94 10.78
N GLN A 60 -5.93 -6.23 11.19
CA GLN A 60 -5.83 -4.79 11.45
C GLN A 60 -4.93 -4.49 12.66
N SER A 61 -4.97 -5.32 13.71
CA SER A 61 -4.10 -5.16 14.89
C SER A 61 -2.64 -5.40 14.53
N TRP A 62 -2.35 -6.41 13.71
CA TRP A 62 -1.02 -6.63 13.12
C TRP A 62 -0.56 -5.44 12.28
N SER A 63 -1.45 -4.86 11.47
CA SER A 63 -1.14 -3.67 10.67
C SER A 63 -0.85 -2.44 11.54
N ARG A 64 -1.61 -2.23 12.63
CA ARG A 64 -1.38 -1.17 13.63
C ARG A 64 -0.03 -1.35 14.32
N PHE A 65 0.27 -2.57 14.76
CA PHE A 65 1.56 -2.92 15.34
C PHE A 65 2.72 -2.59 14.39
N ASN A 66 2.63 -3.00 13.11
CA ASN A 66 3.72 -2.77 12.16
C ASN A 66 3.95 -1.30 11.83
N ILE A 67 2.90 -0.49 11.76
CA ILE A 67 3.05 0.96 11.56
C ILE A 67 3.66 1.62 12.81
N TRP A 68 3.25 1.24 14.01
CA TRP A 68 3.89 1.68 15.24
C TRP A 68 5.36 1.25 15.30
N TRP A 69 5.65 -0.02 15.00
CA TRP A 69 7.01 -0.57 15.00
C TRP A 69 7.89 0.17 14.00
N LEU A 70 7.37 0.45 12.80
CA LEU A 70 8.06 1.25 11.79
C LEU A 70 8.39 2.66 12.28
N ARG A 71 7.49 3.30 13.04
CA ARG A 71 7.74 4.61 13.64
C ARG A 71 8.88 4.54 14.66
N VAL A 72 8.84 3.54 15.56
CA VAL A 72 9.87 3.35 16.59
C VAL A 72 11.23 3.02 15.96
N THR A 73 11.30 2.04 15.06
CA THR A 73 12.58 1.61 14.50
C THR A 73 13.07 2.54 13.42
N CYS A 74 12.24 2.98 12.48
CA CYS A 74 12.66 3.69 11.27
C CYS A 74 12.32 5.19 11.29
N ARG A 75 11.67 5.72 12.34
CA ARG A 75 11.25 7.14 12.43
C ARG A 75 10.45 7.57 11.20
N ILE A 76 9.63 6.66 10.68
CA ILE A 76 8.63 6.98 9.66
C ILE A 76 7.31 7.22 10.36
N ASP A 77 6.89 8.48 10.39
CA ASP A 77 5.62 8.94 10.94
C ASP A 77 4.62 9.20 9.80
N TYR A 78 3.40 9.63 10.14
CA TYR A 78 2.42 10.05 9.14
C TYR A 78 1.52 11.19 9.61
N ARG A 79 0.99 11.95 8.64
CA ARG A 79 -0.08 12.93 8.81
C ARG A 79 -1.22 12.60 7.86
N VAL A 80 -2.43 12.66 8.39
CA VAL A 80 -3.65 12.27 7.65
C VAL A 80 -4.56 13.48 7.54
N SER A 81 -5.20 13.62 6.39
CA SER A 81 -6.24 14.61 6.13
C SER A 81 -7.36 14.00 5.29
N GLY A 82 -8.55 14.60 5.32
CA GLY A 82 -9.69 14.13 4.55
C GLY A 82 -10.42 12.93 5.15
N THR A 83 -10.16 12.59 6.41
CA THR A 83 -10.81 11.45 7.10
C THR A 83 -12.32 11.61 7.19
N GLU A 84 -12.82 12.86 7.15
CA GLU A 84 -14.23 13.21 7.05
C GLU A 84 -14.91 12.69 5.76
N HIS A 85 -14.14 12.36 4.72
CA HIS A 85 -14.67 11.76 3.49
C HIS A 85 -14.81 10.24 3.55
N ILE A 86 -14.34 9.59 4.63
CA ILE A 86 -14.46 8.14 4.82
C ILE A 86 -15.89 7.86 5.30
N PRO A 87 -16.74 7.18 4.50
CA PRO A 87 -18.13 6.99 4.88
C PRO A 87 -18.33 5.76 5.77
N ASP A 88 -19.51 5.63 6.37
CA ASP A 88 -19.91 4.44 7.14
C ASP A 88 -20.57 3.34 6.28
N ARG A 89 -20.38 3.37 4.95
CA ARG A 89 -20.99 2.42 4.01
C ARG A 89 -19.96 1.82 3.04
N PRO A 90 -20.23 0.66 2.42
CA PRO A 90 -19.33 0.06 1.43
C PRO A 90 -19.01 1.00 0.27
N VAL A 91 -17.72 1.14 0.00
CA VAL A 91 -17.20 1.90 -1.14
C VAL A 91 -16.06 1.16 -1.81
N ILE A 92 -15.67 1.66 -2.98
CA ILE A 92 -14.49 1.19 -3.69
C ILE A 92 -13.35 2.16 -3.40
N VAL A 93 -12.31 1.69 -2.72
CA VAL A 93 -11.12 2.50 -2.45
C VAL A 93 -10.17 2.37 -3.63
N MET A 94 -9.83 3.49 -4.25
CA MET A 94 -8.79 3.55 -5.28
C MET A 94 -7.62 4.36 -4.73
N ALA A 95 -6.55 3.66 -4.36
CA ALA A 95 -5.41 4.27 -3.69
C ALA A 95 -4.19 4.30 -4.61
N LYS A 96 -3.36 5.34 -4.51
CA LYS A 96 -2.01 5.35 -5.08
C LYS A 96 -1.24 4.12 -4.58
N HIS A 97 -0.38 3.54 -5.42
CA HIS A 97 0.42 2.37 -5.04
C HIS A 97 1.92 2.65 -5.17
N GLN A 98 2.63 2.85 -4.06
CA GLN A 98 4.06 3.17 -4.07
C GLN A 98 4.92 2.34 -3.10
N SER A 99 4.35 1.78 -2.03
CA SER A 99 5.09 1.16 -0.94
C SER A 99 4.38 -0.07 -0.36
N THR A 100 5.06 -0.81 0.51
CA THR A 100 4.37 -1.74 1.40
C THR A 100 3.59 -0.98 2.47
N TRP A 101 4.04 0.22 2.80
CA TRP A 101 3.47 1.05 3.84
C TRP A 101 1.95 1.25 3.72
N GLU A 102 1.42 1.58 2.53
CA GLU A 102 -0.03 1.82 2.38
C GLU A 102 -0.88 0.58 2.64
N THR A 103 -0.34 -0.62 2.38
CA THR A 103 -1.05 -1.88 2.62
C THR A 103 -1.20 -2.20 4.11
N LEU A 104 -0.32 -1.66 4.94
CA LEU A 104 -0.40 -1.71 6.41
C LEU A 104 -1.25 -0.55 6.92
N PHE A 105 -0.99 0.66 6.45
CA PHE A 105 -1.65 1.87 6.93
C PHE A 105 -3.16 1.89 6.67
N LEU A 106 -3.61 1.58 5.44
CA LEU A 106 -5.02 1.73 5.09
C LEU A 106 -5.93 0.76 5.87
N GLN A 107 -5.42 -0.38 6.33
CA GLN A 107 -6.19 -1.29 7.20
C GLN A 107 -6.61 -0.65 8.54
N GLN A 108 -5.98 0.45 8.95
CA GLN A 108 -6.31 1.14 10.20
C GLN A 108 -7.56 2.01 10.09
N TYR A 109 -7.84 2.53 8.90
CA TYR A 109 -8.92 3.49 8.62
C TYR A 109 -10.09 2.87 7.88
N LEU A 110 -9.86 1.74 7.20
CA LEU A 110 -10.88 1.09 6.39
C LEU A 110 -11.62 0.00 7.18
N GLN A 111 -12.92 -0.10 6.92
CA GLN A 111 -13.75 -1.24 7.32
C GLN A 111 -13.23 -2.54 6.69
N PRO A 112 -13.73 -3.73 7.09
CA PRO A 112 -13.34 -4.98 6.46
C PRO A 112 -13.40 -4.94 4.93
N THR A 113 -12.21 -4.93 4.32
CA THR A 113 -11.99 -4.64 2.90
C THR A 113 -11.47 -5.88 2.19
N ALA A 114 -12.06 -6.20 1.04
CA ALA A 114 -11.54 -7.16 0.09
C ALA A 114 -10.47 -6.49 -0.79
N TRP A 115 -9.24 -6.96 -0.68
CA TRP A 115 -8.10 -6.41 -1.40
C TRP A 115 -7.94 -7.11 -2.75
N VAL A 116 -7.79 -6.34 -3.84
CA VAL A 116 -7.38 -6.91 -5.13
C VAL A 116 -5.88 -7.18 -5.11
N VAL A 117 -5.52 -8.46 -5.06
CA VAL A 117 -4.14 -8.93 -4.86
C VAL A 117 -3.64 -9.81 -6.00
N LYS A 118 -2.32 -9.91 -6.13
CA LYS A 118 -1.68 -10.88 -7.04
C LYS A 118 -1.93 -12.30 -6.51
N ARG A 119 -2.45 -13.21 -7.35
CA ARG A 119 -2.82 -14.59 -6.96
C ARG A 119 -1.70 -15.33 -6.24
N GLU A 120 -0.47 -15.17 -6.71
CA GLU A 120 0.71 -15.83 -6.17
C GLU A 120 1.05 -15.41 -4.73
N LEU A 121 0.52 -14.28 -4.23
CA LEU A 121 0.67 -13.91 -2.82
C LEU A 121 0.00 -14.92 -1.87
N LEU A 122 -1.01 -15.66 -2.35
CA LEU A 122 -1.67 -16.69 -1.55
C LEU A 122 -0.81 -17.93 -1.32
N TRP A 123 0.30 -18.07 -2.08
CA TRP A 123 1.23 -19.20 -1.95
C TRP A 123 2.28 -18.97 -0.87
N LEU A 124 2.44 -17.74 -0.40
CA LEU A 124 3.39 -17.42 0.67
C LEU A 124 2.96 -18.10 1.98
N PRO A 125 3.83 -18.89 2.63
CA PRO A 125 3.52 -19.50 3.92
C PRO A 125 3.15 -18.46 4.97
N PHE A 126 2.20 -18.82 5.84
CA PHE A 126 1.63 -17.98 6.91
C PHE A 126 0.88 -16.74 6.41
N PHE A 127 1.55 -15.83 5.68
CA PHE A 127 0.95 -14.61 5.14
C PHE A 127 -0.14 -14.92 4.10
N GLY A 128 0.19 -15.69 3.05
CA GLY A 128 -0.73 -15.99 1.96
C GLY A 128 -1.90 -16.86 2.41
N TRP A 129 -1.64 -17.82 3.31
CA TRP A 129 -2.67 -18.70 3.88
C TRP A 129 -3.64 -17.93 4.78
N ALA A 130 -3.14 -17.05 5.65
CA ALA A 130 -3.98 -16.15 6.44
C ALA A 130 -4.73 -15.15 5.55
N LEU A 131 -4.07 -14.58 4.55
CA LEU A 131 -4.68 -13.67 3.60
C LEU A 131 -5.85 -14.35 2.87
N LYS A 132 -5.74 -15.62 2.47
CA LYS A 132 -6.85 -16.39 1.87
C LYS A 132 -8.09 -16.43 2.78
N LEU A 133 -7.89 -16.57 4.10
CA LEU A 133 -8.97 -16.56 5.08
C LEU A 133 -9.64 -15.18 5.26
N LEU A 134 -8.98 -14.11 4.81
CA LEU A 134 -9.52 -12.74 4.78
C LEU A 134 -10.26 -12.39 3.49
N ARG A 135 -10.55 -13.38 2.63
CA ARG A 135 -11.39 -13.28 1.43
C ARG A 135 -10.95 -12.14 0.47
N PRO A 136 -9.71 -12.17 -0.05
CA PRO A 136 -9.22 -11.20 -1.00
C PRO A 136 -9.74 -11.53 -2.41
N ILE A 137 -9.65 -10.57 -3.32
CA ILE A 137 -9.87 -10.78 -4.75
C ILE A 137 -8.51 -11.10 -5.38
N ALA A 138 -8.16 -12.38 -5.43
CA ALA A 138 -6.87 -12.85 -5.91
C ALA A 138 -6.88 -13.09 -7.43
N ILE A 139 -6.20 -12.22 -8.18
CA ILE A 139 -6.23 -12.22 -9.65
C ILE A 139 -4.90 -12.66 -10.27
N ASP A 140 -4.99 -13.35 -11.39
CA ASP A 140 -3.88 -13.48 -12.33
C ASP A 140 -3.84 -12.22 -13.21
N ARG A 141 -2.86 -11.35 -12.95
CA ARG A 141 -2.73 -10.07 -13.68
C ARG A 141 -2.35 -10.26 -15.15
N ARG A 142 -1.86 -11.44 -15.55
CA ARG A 142 -1.54 -11.76 -16.95
C ARG A 142 -2.77 -12.15 -17.75
N ALA A 143 -3.89 -12.46 -17.08
CA ALA A 143 -5.13 -12.89 -17.73
C ALA A 143 -5.97 -11.74 -18.34
N GLY A 144 -5.45 -10.51 -18.37
CA GLY A 144 -6.04 -9.36 -19.07
C GLY A 144 -7.51 -9.11 -18.69
N SER A 145 -8.41 -9.17 -19.69
CA SER A 145 -9.85 -8.92 -19.51
C SER A 145 -10.53 -9.91 -18.55
N SER A 146 -10.04 -11.15 -18.45
CA SER A 146 -10.55 -12.15 -17.50
C SER A 146 -10.34 -11.71 -16.05
N ALA A 147 -9.17 -11.12 -15.75
CA ALA A 147 -8.88 -10.58 -14.43
C ALA A 147 -9.85 -9.45 -14.05
N VAL A 148 -10.15 -8.56 -15.00
CA VAL A 148 -11.12 -7.47 -14.80
C VAL A 148 -12.52 -8.02 -14.53
N LYS A 149 -12.98 -9.02 -15.30
CA LYS A 149 -14.28 -9.71 -15.07
C LYS A 149 -14.33 -10.32 -13.67
N GLN A 150 -13.24 -10.94 -13.21
CA GLN A 150 -13.14 -11.48 -11.85
C GLN A 150 -13.25 -10.39 -10.79
N VAL A 151 -12.52 -9.27 -10.93
CA VAL A 151 -12.61 -8.13 -10.01
C VAL A 151 -14.03 -7.61 -9.90
N ILE A 152 -14.73 -7.46 -11.03
CA ILE A 152 -16.12 -6.99 -11.05
C ILE A 152 -17.02 -7.97 -10.31
N ARG A 153 -16.97 -9.26 -10.68
CA ARG A 153 -17.87 -10.29 -10.12
C ARG A 153 -17.66 -10.45 -8.61
N GLN A 154 -16.41 -10.63 -8.17
CA GLN A 154 -16.11 -10.81 -6.75
C GLN A 154 -16.28 -9.50 -5.99
N GLY A 155 -15.94 -8.36 -6.58
CA GLY A 155 -16.12 -7.04 -5.97
C GLY A 155 -17.57 -6.73 -5.66
N ILE A 156 -18.49 -7.00 -6.58
CA ILE A 156 -19.94 -6.84 -6.34
C ILE A 156 -20.41 -7.74 -5.19
N GLU A 157 -19.93 -8.98 -5.14
CA GLU A 157 -20.27 -9.91 -4.05
C GLU A 157 -19.78 -9.40 -2.68
N HIS A 158 -18.57 -8.86 -2.61
CA HIS A 158 -18.04 -8.26 -1.39
C HIS A 158 -18.84 -7.03 -0.96
N LEU A 159 -19.16 -6.13 -1.89
CA LEU A 159 -19.95 -4.93 -1.62
C LEU A 159 -21.34 -5.29 -1.08
N ARG A 160 -22.00 -6.31 -1.64
CA ARG A 160 -23.29 -6.82 -1.15
C ARG A 160 -23.22 -7.40 0.26
N ARG A 161 -22.07 -7.95 0.66
CA ARG A 161 -21.82 -8.46 2.02
C ARG A 161 -21.44 -7.37 3.03
N GLY A 162 -21.52 -6.09 2.65
CA GLY A 162 -21.12 -4.97 3.49
C GLY A 162 -19.60 -4.75 3.56
N GLN A 163 -18.81 -5.44 2.73
CA GLN A 163 -17.36 -5.26 2.69
C GLN A 163 -16.97 -4.20 1.67
N TRP A 164 -15.87 -3.50 1.93
CA TRP A 164 -15.31 -2.55 0.97
C TRP A 164 -14.45 -3.30 -0.04
N VAL A 165 -14.12 -2.66 -1.16
CA VAL A 165 -13.17 -3.22 -2.13
C VAL A 165 -12.04 -2.23 -2.36
N LEU A 166 -10.79 -2.67 -2.18
CA LEU A 166 -9.63 -1.82 -2.47
C LEU A 166 -8.91 -2.26 -3.74
N VAL A 167 -8.68 -1.30 -4.62
CA VAL A 167 -7.99 -1.46 -5.90
C VAL A 167 -6.83 -0.47 -5.95
N PHE A 168 -5.66 -0.99 -6.32
CA PHE A 168 -4.53 -0.18 -6.74
C PHE A 168 -4.57 -0.03 -8.27
N PRO A 169 -5.03 1.10 -8.82
CA PRO A 169 -5.31 1.23 -10.24
C PRO A 169 -4.06 1.11 -11.10
N GLU A 170 -2.86 1.43 -10.60
CA GLU A 170 -1.61 1.24 -11.34
C GLU A 170 -1.24 -0.26 -11.51
N GLY A 171 -1.93 -1.15 -10.79
CA GLY A 171 -1.75 -2.60 -10.82
C GLY A 171 -0.43 -3.10 -10.22
N THR A 172 0.56 -2.22 -10.03
CA THR A 172 1.85 -2.50 -9.40
C THR A 172 2.35 -1.25 -8.70
N ARG A 173 3.09 -1.42 -7.59
CA ARG A 173 3.75 -0.27 -6.96
C ARG A 173 4.58 0.51 -7.98
N THR A 174 4.51 1.82 -7.92
CA THR A 174 5.15 2.77 -8.81
C THR A 174 6.09 3.65 -7.99
N ALA A 175 7.26 3.97 -8.53
CA ALA A 175 8.22 4.84 -7.83
C ALA A 175 7.65 6.26 -7.65
N PRO A 176 8.08 7.02 -6.63
CA PRO A 176 7.76 8.43 -6.51
C PRO A 176 8.08 9.21 -7.79
N GLY A 177 7.18 10.12 -8.19
CA GLY A 177 7.32 10.91 -9.41
C GLY A 177 7.01 10.17 -10.72
N VAL A 178 6.88 8.84 -10.71
CA VAL A 178 6.52 8.07 -11.90
C VAL A 178 5.00 7.93 -12.00
N ARG A 179 4.46 8.24 -13.18
CA ARG A 179 3.05 8.00 -13.53
C ARG A 179 2.94 6.74 -14.39
N LYS A 180 1.89 5.95 -14.15
CA LYS A 180 1.50 4.81 -14.97
C LYS A 180 0.05 4.96 -15.38
N ARG A 181 -0.34 4.27 -16.46
CA ARG A 181 -1.73 4.16 -16.87
C ARG A 181 -2.55 3.46 -15.78
N TYR A 182 -3.70 4.04 -15.43
CA TYR A 182 -4.63 3.47 -14.47
C TYR A 182 -5.48 2.40 -15.16
N GLY A 183 -5.58 1.23 -14.54
CA GLY A 183 -6.40 0.12 -15.01
C GLY A 183 -7.88 0.36 -14.73
N MET A 184 -8.73 -0.02 -15.67
CA MET A 184 -10.18 0.24 -15.62
C MET A 184 -10.95 -0.57 -14.57
N GLY A 185 -10.33 -1.58 -13.95
CA GLY A 185 -11.05 -2.55 -13.11
C GLY A 185 -11.84 -1.93 -11.95
N GLY A 186 -11.24 -0.96 -11.25
CA GLY A 186 -11.91 -0.26 -10.15
C GLY A 186 -13.07 0.61 -10.63
N ALA A 187 -12.88 1.34 -11.72
CA ALA A 187 -13.90 2.22 -12.28
C ALA A 187 -15.08 1.44 -12.91
N VAL A 188 -14.82 0.31 -13.57
CA VAL A 188 -15.90 -0.57 -14.08
C VAL A 188 -16.67 -1.22 -12.94
N LEU A 189 -15.99 -1.64 -11.87
CA LEU A 189 -16.65 -2.14 -10.67
C LEU A 189 -17.55 -1.04 -10.05
N ALA A 190 -17.09 0.20 -9.98
CA ALA A 190 -17.85 1.33 -9.46
C ALA A 190 -19.11 1.62 -10.29
N ALA A 191 -18.97 1.75 -11.61
CA ALA A 191 -20.11 1.95 -12.51
C ALA A 191 -21.16 0.83 -12.40
N ARG A 192 -20.73 -0.44 -12.31
CA ARG A 192 -21.64 -1.59 -12.26
C ARG A 192 -22.29 -1.80 -10.89
N SER A 193 -21.58 -1.49 -9.81
CA SER A 193 -22.08 -1.65 -8.44
C SER A 193 -22.83 -0.42 -7.93
N ARG A 194 -22.71 0.72 -8.63
CA ARG A 194 -23.17 2.06 -8.19
C ARG A 194 -22.59 2.51 -6.85
N CYS A 195 -21.57 1.82 -6.33
CA CYS A 195 -20.85 2.23 -5.13
C CYS A 195 -19.85 3.34 -5.50
N PRO A 196 -19.74 4.42 -4.70
CA PRO A 196 -18.83 5.51 -5.02
C PRO A 196 -17.37 5.07 -4.85
N ILE A 197 -16.47 5.85 -5.44
CA ILE A 197 -15.02 5.67 -5.28
C ILE A 197 -14.53 6.61 -4.18
N LEU A 198 -13.78 6.08 -3.22
CA LEU A 198 -12.97 6.85 -2.28
C LEU A 198 -11.52 6.90 -2.82
N PRO A 199 -11.08 8.02 -3.42
CA PRO A 199 -9.72 8.12 -3.92
C PRO A 199 -8.76 8.43 -2.77
N VAL A 200 -7.57 7.83 -2.77
CA VAL A 200 -6.56 8.01 -1.72
C VAL A 200 -5.19 8.28 -2.32
N ALA A 201 -4.56 9.37 -1.88
CA ALA A 201 -3.20 9.75 -2.28
C ALA A 201 -2.27 9.72 -1.07
N HIS A 202 -1.05 9.22 -1.27
CA HIS A 202 -0.01 9.21 -0.24
C HIS A 202 1.39 9.16 -0.87
N ASN A 203 2.40 9.71 -0.19
CA ASN A 203 3.78 9.78 -0.70
C ASN A 203 4.75 8.76 -0.04
N ALA A 204 4.23 7.65 0.48
CA ALA A 204 5.02 6.71 1.29
C ALA A 204 6.23 6.10 0.56
N GLY A 205 6.18 6.04 -0.78
CA GLY A 205 7.30 5.56 -1.59
C GLY A 205 8.57 6.40 -1.45
N GLU A 206 8.47 7.65 -0.99
CA GLU A 206 9.62 8.53 -0.74
C GLU A 206 10.45 8.10 0.47
N PHE A 207 9.83 7.40 1.41
CA PHE A 207 10.43 6.97 2.69
C PHE A 207 10.66 5.46 2.74
N TRP A 208 9.76 4.68 2.13
CA TRP A 208 9.90 3.25 1.96
C TRP A 208 9.68 2.85 0.49
N PRO A 209 10.74 2.89 -0.32
CA PRO A 209 10.64 2.63 -1.76
C PRO A 209 10.21 1.20 -2.09
N ARG A 210 9.54 1.03 -3.22
CA ARG A 210 9.28 -0.29 -3.82
C ARG A 210 10.60 -1.05 -3.99
N ARG A 211 10.65 -2.29 -3.51
CA ARG A 211 11.84 -3.19 -3.54
C ARG A 211 13.04 -2.68 -2.75
N GLY A 212 12.92 -1.55 -2.04
CA GLY A 212 13.96 -1.04 -1.16
C GLY A 212 13.93 -1.73 0.19
N PHE A 213 15.08 -2.21 0.64
CA PHE A 213 15.26 -2.68 2.03
C PHE A 213 15.31 -1.49 3.00
N LEU A 214 16.05 -0.45 2.61
CA LEU A 214 16.26 0.76 3.38
C LEU A 214 15.00 1.60 3.52
N LYS A 215 14.71 2.01 4.75
CA LYS A 215 13.54 2.82 5.14
C LYS A 215 14.04 4.11 5.74
N ARG A 216 13.84 5.21 5.02
CA ARG A 216 14.35 6.54 5.36
C ARG A 216 13.39 7.24 6.31
N PRO A 217 13.88 7.83 7.42
CA PRO A 217 13.06 8.64 8.32
C PRO A 217 12.28 9.73 7.60
N GLY A 218 11.12 10.08 8.13
CA GLY A 218 10.31 11.17 7.60
C GLY A 218 8.83 11.03 7.94
N THR A 219 7.99 11.85 7.32
CA THR A 219 6.54 11.87 7.58
C THR A 219 5.77 11.64 6.29
N VAL A 220 5.04 10.54 6.23
CA VAL A 220 4.13 10.23 5.12
C VAL A 220 2.91 11.13 5.20
N GLN A 221 2.59 11.83 4.12
CA GLN A 221 1.34 12.54 3.97
C GLN A 221 0.31 11.60 3.35
N VAL A 222 -0.87 11.52 3.95
CA VAL A 222 -2.02 10.77 3.42
C VAL A 222 -3.23 11.68 3.31
N VAL A 223 -3.92 11.58 2.18
CA VAL A 223 -5.11 12.36 1.88
C VAL A 223 -6.20 11.41 1.40
N PHE A 224 -7.32 11.37 2.13
CA PHE A 224 -8.56 10.76 1.69
C PHE A 224 -9.39 11.81 0.94
N GLY A 225 -9.75 11.53 -0.31
CA GLY A 225 -10.49 12.47 -1.14
C GLY A 225 -11.99 12.42 -0.96
N PRO A 226 -12.72 13.44 -1.42
CA PRO A 226 -14.16 13.39 -1.49
C PRO A 226 -14.63 12.21 -2.34
N LEU A 227 -15.78 11.65 -1.97
CA LEU A 227 -16.36 10.51 -2.69
C LEU A 227 -16.74 10.89 -4.11
N ILE A 228 -16.28 10.09 -5.07
CA ILE A 228 -16.66 10.21 -6.48
C ILE A 228 -17.92 9.36 -6.70
N ALA A 229 -19.07 10.03 -6.88
CA ALA A 229 -20.34 9.38 -7.15
C ALA A 229 -20.30 8.61 -8.48
N SER A 230 -20.79 7.36 -8.48
CA SER A 230 -20.79 6.50 -9.68
C SER A 230 -22.06 6.54 -10.51
N GLU A 231 -23.14 7.10 -9.96
CA GLU A 231 -24.43 7.18 -10.64
C GLU A 231 -24.37 8.06 -11.88
N GLY A 232 -24.89 7.56 -13.00
CA GLY A 232 -24.90 8.25 -14.29
C GLY A 232 -23.53 8.42 -14.96
N ARG A 233 -22.44 7.85 -14.41
CA ARG A 233 -21.09 8.02 -14.96
C ARG A 233 -20.58 6.77 -15.66
N SER A 234 -19.89 6.98 -16.77
CA SER A 234 -19.16 5.91 -17.46
C SER A 234 -17.91 5.49 -16.67
N PRO A 235 -17.43 4.23 -16.85
CA PRO A 235 -16.16 3.80 -16.26
C PRO A 235 -14.98 4.70 -16.64
N GLN A 236 -14.97 5.26 -17.86
CA GLN A 236 -13.91 6.13 -18.37
C GLN A 236 -13.85 7.44 -17.59
N GLU A 237 -14.99 8.09 -17.38
CA GLU A 237 -15.10 9.31 -16.57
C GLU A 237 -14.67 9.05 -15.13
N LEU A 238 -15.15 7.96 -14.52
CA LEU A 238 -14.78 7.59 -13.14
C LEU A 238 -13.27 7.36 -12.99
N ASN A 239 -12.66 6.67 -13.95
CA ASN A 239 -11.23 6.42 -13.93
C ASN A 239 -10.44 7.72 -14.11
N TRP A 240 -10.87 8.59 -15.05
CA TRP A 240 -10.23 9.88 -15.31
C TRP A 240 -10.33 10.82 -14.10
N MET A 241 -11.50 10.93 -13.47
CA MET A 241 -11.69 11.74 -12.27
C MET A 241 -10.82 11.25 -11.11
N THR A 242 -10.79 9.93 -10.91
CA THR A 242 -9.97 9.30 -9.86
C THR A 242 -8.48 9.55 -10.09
N GLU A 243 -8.00 9.30 -11.31
CA GLU A 243 -6.61 9.52 -11.68
C GLU A 243 -6.23 11.00 -11.54
N THR A 244 -7.07 11.90 -12.06
CA THR A 244 -6.83 13.35 -11.99
C THR A 244 -6.74 13.83 -10.55
N TRP A 245 -7.67 13.40 -9.69
CA TRP A 245 -7.65 13.76 -8.28
C TRP A 245 -6.41 13.22 -7.55
N ILE A 246 -6.06 11.94 -7.77
CA ILE A 246 -4.89 11.32 -7.13
C ILE A 246 -3.61 12.01 -7.59
N GLU A 247 -3.37 12.17 -8.89
CA GLU A 247 -2.12 12.74 -9.40
C GLU A 247 -1.97 14.24 -9.06
N THR A 248 -3.07 15.00 -9.04
CA THR A 248 -3.06 16.40 -8.58
C THR A 248 -2.69 16.47 -7.10
N THR A 249 -3.28 15.60 -6.28
CA THR A 249 -2.99 15.52 -4.85
C THR A 249 -1.55 15.07 -4.58
N MET A 250 -1.05 14.09 -5.34
CA MET A 250 0.34 13.61 -5.29
C MET A 250 1.33 14.75 -5.57
N THR A 251 1.02 15.61 -6.54
CA THR A 251 1.85 16.79 -6.86
C THR A 251 1.94 17.74 -5.68
N ARG A 252 0.81 18.01 -5.01
CA ARG A 252 0.74 18.86 -3.81
C ARG A 252 1.56 18.30 -2.65
N ILE A 253 1.35 17.03 -2.28
CA ILE A 253 2.03 16.43 -1.12
C ILE A 253 3.50 16.11 -1.40
N GLY A 254 3.88 15.81 -2.65
CA GLY A 254 5.28 15.58 -3.03
C GLY A 254 6.11 16.87 -3.09
N ARG A 255 5.51 18.02 -3.38
CA ARG A 255 6.19 19.33 -3.23
C ARG A 255 6.50 19.63 -1.77
N ALA A 256 5.53 19.44 -0.88
CA ALA A 256 5.71 19.66 0.56
C ALA A 256 6.81 18.76 1.15
N ALA A 257 6.87 17.48 0.73
CA ALA A 257 7.89 16.56 1.20
C ALA A 257 9.31 16.91 0.71
N ARG A 258 9.45 17.43 -0.51
CA ARG A 258 10.73 17.92 -1.03
C ARG A 258 11.19 19.21 -0.36
N ALA A 259 10.27 20.15 -0.12
CA ALA A 259 10.57 21.39 0.59
C ALA A 259 10.97 21.17 2.06
N ALA A 260 10.51 20.08 2.68
CA ALA A 260 10.86 19.71 4.06
C ALA A 260 12.16 18.91 4.19
N ARG A 261 12.81 18.51 3.07
CA ARG A 261 14.16 17.92 3.13
C ARG A 261 15.16 19.06 3.23
N PRO A 262 16.10 19.05 4.19
CA PRO A 262 17.21 19.99 4.16
C PRO A 262 17.93 19.86 2.81
N ALA A 263 18.31 21.00 2.23
CA ALA A 263 19.27 21.00 1.14
C ALA A 263 20.54 20.32 1.66
N ASP A 264 21.10 19.43 0.85
CA ASP A 264 22.37 18.71 1.04
C ASP A 264 22.31 17.37 1.78
N GLU A 265 22.47 16.29 0.99
CA GLU A 265 23.10 15.02 1.38
C GLU A 265 24.11 14.61 0.30
#